data_AF-A0A9W9W7Y1-F1
#
_entry.id   AF-A0A9W9W7Y1-F1
#
_cell.length_a   1.000
_cell.length_b   1.000
_cell.length_c   1.000
_cell.angle_alpha   90.00
_cell.angle_beta   90.00
_cell.angle_gamma   90.00
#
_symmetry.space_group_name_H-M   'P 1'
#
loop_
_entity.id
_entity.type
_entity.pdbx_description
1 polymer ?
#
loop_
_entity_poly.entity_id
_entity_poly.type
_entity_poly.pdbx_seq_one_letter_code
_entity_poly.pdbx_strand_id
1 'polypeptide(L)'
;MVLSRRAVLFLGFCFFTFVFFAARSLRQPHAWESVPQAVGLGEYLPSNSHGSGASTNWSMAYNVSTGHIKPYPYVPRPNFVTGIPKPLGTQYTKRLVVPRTTEEDVSWIAEELPDWDTAIYVANDPSAPLHPPVNKGNEVMIYLTYVIDFYDNLPDVSVFVHAHQNAWHNEKLFGGDSAETVRRLNLNRVIREGYMNLRCGLGPGCPDWMHPGEIEPDETKQEEIVLARAWSEIFPDDPVPLVLAQPCCAQFALSKERIRTIPRSRFVFYRDWLLQTTLSDYITGRVWEYLWQYVFAGEPVLCPDESVCLCDGYGFCFGGLDNFRAFQAAMEERDELQLESDNFDWMSEDLETTKNFGELDETMDLNIPPPGGKSENEGPLAAKTREVEALLENALARGNDPRLRAEEVGRPWKDGDGF
;
A
#
# COMPACT_ATOMS: atom_id res chain seq x y z
N MET A 1 38.91 27.42 -49.19
CA MET A 1 39.72 27.94 -48.07
C MET A 1 39.85 26.84 -47.03
N VAL A 2 41.05 26.30 -46.83
CA VAL A 2 41.30 25.30 -45.80
C VAL A 2 41.50 26.05 -44.49
N LEU A 3 40.56 25.90 -43.55
CA LEU A 3 40.69 26.49 -42.22
C LEU A 3 41.96 25.97 -41.56
N SER A 4 42.81 26.89 -41.09
CA SER A 4 44.02 26.56 -40.34
C SER A 4 43.70 25.60 -39.20
N ARG A 5 44.57 24.61 -38.96
CA ARG A 5 44.45 23.64 -37.85
C ARG A 5 44.14 24.30 -36.51
N ARG A 6 44.62 25.53 -36.30
CA ARG A 6 44.35 26.33 -35.10
C ARG A 6 42.91 26.84 -35.03
N ALA A 7 42.30 27.18 -36.16
CA ALA A 7 40.90 27.62 -36.23
C ALA A 7 39.93 26.46 -36.00
N VAL A 8 40.25 25.24 -36.46
CA VAL A 8 39.44 24.04 -36.18
C VAL A 8 39.45 23.69 -34.70
N LEU A 9 40.61 23.77 -34.04
CA LEU A 9 40.71 23.53 -32.60
C LEU A 9 39.97 24.60 -31.79
N PHE A 10 40.03 25.86 -32.21
CA PHE A 10 39.32 26.94 -31.54
C PHE A 10 37.79 26.80 -31.68
N LEU A 11 37.30 26.45 -32.87
CA LEU A 11 35.87 26.18 -33.10
C LEU A 11 35.38 24.95 -32.32
N GLY A 12 36.20 23.89 -32.25
CA GLY A 12 35.88 22.72 -31.42
C GLY A 12 35.81 23.04 -29.93
N PHE A 13 36.72 23.88 -29.43
CA PHE A 13 36.69 24.34 -28.04
C PHE A 13 35.46 25.22 -27.76
N CYS A 14 35.13 26.15 -28.65
CA CYS A 14 33.92 26.98 -28.52
C CYS A 14 32.62 26.17 -28.56
N PHE A 15 32.57 25.12 -29.39
CA PHE A 15 31.42 24.22 -29.44
C PHE A 15 31.30 23.41 -28.15
N PHE A 16 32.41 22.87 -27.64
CA PHE A 16 32.41 22.09 -26.41
C PHE A 16 32.04 22.94 -25.19
N THR A 17 32.53 24.17 -25.10
CA THR A 17 32.15 25.10 -24.02
C THR A 17 30.68 25.50 -24.14
N PHE A 18 30.16 25.75 -25.33
CA PHE A 18 28.74 26.03 -25.53
C PHE A 18 27.86 24.85 -25.09
N VAL A 19 28.18 23.61 -25.50
CA VAL A 19 27.46 22.41 -25.08
C VAL A 19 27.55 22.21 -23.56
N PHE A 20 28.71 22.45 -22.96
CA PHE A 20 28.89 22.34 -21.51
C PHE A 20 28.06 23.38 -20.74
N PHE A 21 28.05 24.64 -21.19
CA PHE A 21 27.24 25.70 -20.56
C PHE A 21 25.73 25.51 -20.81
N ALA A 22 25.32 25.03 -21.99
CA ALA A 22 23.93 24.68 -22.27
C ALA A 22 23.46 23.49 -21.42
N ALA A 23 24.28 22.45 -21.29
CA ALA A 23 24.00 21.30 -20.41
C ALA A 23 23.94 21.71 -18.93
N ARG A 24 24.77 22.67 -18.50
CA ARG A 24 24.74 23.22 -17.14
C ARG A 24 23.53 24.12 -16.90
N SER A 25 23.11 24.90 -17.91
CA SER A 25 21.88 25.70 -17.89
C SER A 25 20.62 24.82 -17.81
N LEU A 26 20.63 23.66 -18.49
CA LEU A 26 19.55 22.67 -18.43
C LEU A 26 19.58 21.83 -17.13
N ARG A 27 20.71 21.84 -16.40
CA ARG A 27 20.90 21.21 -15.09
C ARG A 27 20.82 22.22 -13.94
N GLN A 28 20.01 23.28 -14.04
CA GLN A 28 19.76 24.13 -12.87
C GLN A 28 18.83 23.40 -11.87
N PRO A 29 19.31 23.04 -10.65
CA PRO A 29 18.48 22.35 -9.66
C PRO A 29 17.51 23.28 -8.89
N HIS A 30 17.44 24.57 -9.24
CA HIS A 30 16.82 25.61 -8.40
C HIS A 30 15.76 26.47 -9.11
N ALA A 31 15.27 26.07 -10.29
CA ALA A 31 14.17 26.78 -10.94
C ALA A 31 12.83 26.67 -10.16
N TRP A 32 12.74 25.78 -9.17
CA TRP A 32 11.52 25.54 -8.38
C TRP A 32 11.30 26.55 -7.25
N GLU A 33 12.29 27.37 -6.87
CA GLU A 33 12.08 28.50 -5.94
C GLU A 33 11.09 29.54 -6.49
N SER A 34 10.76 29.46 -7.78
CA SER A 34 9.79 30.32 -8.46
C SER A 34 8.40 29.70 -8.64
N VAL A 35 8.20 28.44 -8.26
CA VAL A 35 6.87 27.82 -8.22
C VAL A 35 6.21 28.28 -6.93
N PRO A 36 5.05 28.96 -6.96
CA PRO A 36 4.36 29.36 -5.74
C PRO A 36 3.97 28.10 -4.96
N GLN A 37 4.73 27.78 -3.92
CA GLN A 37 4.27 26.84 -2.91
C GLN A 37 3.09 27.50 -2.21
N ALA A 38 1.93 26.85 -2.22
CA ALA A 38 0.87 27.20 -1.30
C ALA A 38 1.39 26.91 0.11
N VAL A 39 2.02 27.90 0.72
CA VAL A 39 2.45 27.87 2.12
C VAL A 39 1.18 27.82 2.96
N GLY A 40 0.77 26.61 3.30
CA GLY A 40 -0.27 26.30 4.26
C GLY A 40 0.28 25.36 5.31
N LEU A 41 1.44 25.68 5.88
CA LEU A 41 1.83 25.10 7.17
C LEU A 41 0.80 25.59 8.18
N GLY A 42 -0.11 24.69 8.57
CA GLY A 42 -1.15 24.98 9.53
C GLY A 42 -0.55 25.41 10.86
N GLU A 43 -0.56 26.71 11.14
CA GLU A 43 -0.27 27.23 12.47
C GLU A 43 -1.58 27.46 13.24
N TYR A 44 -1.77 26.67 14.30
CA TYR A 44 -2.59 27.06 15.43
C TYR A 44 -1.75 27.98 16.33
N LEU A 45 -2.11 29.26 16.41
CA LEU A 45 -1.58 30.16 17.44
C LEU A 45 -2.30 29.91 18.77
N PRO A 46 -1.58 29.61 19.88
CA PRO A 46 -2.13 29.83 21.20
C PRO A 46 -1.98 31.31 21.57
N SER A 47 -3.09 31.94 21.92
CA SER A 47 -3.15 33.24 22.56
C SER A 47 -2.45 33.22 23.93
N ASN A 48 -1.42 34.03 24.15
CA ASN A 48 -1.47 35.14 25.12
C ASN A 48 -0.11 35.86 25.34
N SER A 49 -0.20 37.19 25.22
CA SER A 49 0.33 38.21 26.14
C SER A 49 1.81 38.64 26.10
N HIS A 50 1.94 39.96 25.88
CA HIS A 50 2.97 40.92 26.31
C HIS A 50 4.35 40.93 25.64
N GLY A 51 4.65 42.03 24.94
CA GLY A 51 6.02 42.43 24.58
C GLY A 51 6.08 43.53 23.52
N SER A 52 6.04 44.79 23.95
CA SER A 52 6.23 46.01 23.16
C SER A 52 7.62 46.13 22.51
N GLY A 53 7.71 46.63 21.27
CA GLY A 53 9.02 47.04 20.70
C GLY A 53 9.04 47.46 19.23
N ALA A 54 8.71 48.73 18.99
CA ALA A 54 9.15 49.67 17.94
C ALA A 54 9.74 49.20 16.57
N SER A 55 9.09 49.75 15.52
CA SER A 55 9.65 50.41 14.33
C SER A 55 10.50 49.64 13.30
N THR A 56 10.01 49.56 12.06
CA THR A 56 10.51 50.42 10.96
C THR A 56 9.56 50.42 9.76
N ASN A 57 9.31 51.62 9.25
CA ASN A 57 8.51 51.94 8.06
C ASN A 57 9.18 51.42 6.79
N TRP A 58 8.43 50.64 6.00
CA TRP A 58 8.53 50.66 4.54
C TRP A 58 7.12 50.76 3.96
N SER A 59 6.65 52.00 3.85
CA SER A 59 5.49 52.37 3.06
C SER A 59 5.85 52.32 1.57
N MET A 60 5.61 51.18 0.94
CA MET A 60 5.25 51.12 -0.48
C MET A 60 4.19 50.03 -0.64
N ALA A 61 2.99 50.38 -0.20
CA ALA A 61 1.79 49.57 -0.35
C ALA A 61 1.44 49.45 -1.84
N TYR A 62 1.92 48.38 -2.49
CA TYR A 62 1.17 47.79 -3.57
C TYR A 62 -0.04 47.12 -2.94
N ASN A 63 -1.13 47.88 -2.89
CA ASN A 63 -2.46 47.41 -2.58
C ASN A 63 -2.93 46.53 -3.75
N VAL A 64 -2.28 45.37 -3.94
CA VAL A 64 -2.87 44.28 -4.69
C VAL A 64 -3.82 43.64 -3.70
N SER A 65 -5.08 44.07 -3.75
CA SER A 65 -6.18 43.25 -3.32
C SER A 65 -6.09 41.94 -4.11
N THR A 66 -5.32 40.97 -3.61
CA THR A 66 -5.52 39.56 -3.93
C THR A 66 -6.84 39.19 -3.29
N GLY A 67 -7.93 39.62 -3.95
CA GLY A 67 -9.23 39.04 -3.72
C GLY A 67 -9.01 37.54 -3.72
N HIS A 68 -9.29 36.91 -2.58
CA HIS A 68 -9.27 35.48 -2.41
C HIS A 68 -10.32 34.88 -3.37
N ILE A 69 -9.96 34.79 -4.65
CA ILE A 69 -10.54 33.80 -5.54
C ILE A 69 -10.02 32.50 -4.95
N LYS A 70 -10.83 31.83 -4.13
CA LYS A 70 -10.58 30.43 -3.78
C LYS A 70 -10.39 29.75 -5.14
N PRO A 71 -9.20 29.18 -5.44
CA PRO A 71 -9.02 28.47 -6.69
C PRO A 71 -10.10 27.39 -6.70
N TYR A 72 -11.01 27.45 -7.66
CA TYR A 72 -11.81 26.28 -7.94
C TYR A 72 -10.81 25.20 -8.36
N PRO A 73 -10.84 24.00 -7.74
CA PRO A 73 -9.91 22.95 -8.09
C PRO A 73 -10.01 22.69 -9.59
N TYR A 74 -8.86 22.51 -10.25
CA TYR A 74 -8.82 22.21 -11.69
C TYR A 74 -9.60 20.93 -12.01
N VAL A 75 -9.71 20.01 -11.03
CA VAL A 75 -10.48 18.77 -11.15
C VAL A 75 -11.52 18.66 -10.01
N PRO A 76 -12.81 18.43 -10.32
CA PRO A 76 -13.80 18.12 -9.30
C PRO A 76 -13.37 16.92 -8.45
N ARG A 77 -13.46 17.06 -7.12
CA ARG A 77 -13.14 15.96 -6.21
C ARG A 77 -14.20 14.86 -6.32
N PRO A 78 -13.79 13.57 -6.33
CA PRO A 78 -14.74 12.46 -6.24
C PRO A 78 -15.61 12.61 -4.99
N ASN A 79 -16.91 12.33 -5.11
CA ASN A 79 -17.80 12.25 -3.96
C ASN A 79 -17.95 10.78 -3.56
N PHE A 80 -17.17 10.34 -2.59
CA PHE A 80 -17.22 8.97 -2.10
C PHE A 80 -18.43 8.76 -1.20
N VAL A 81 -19.43 8.06 -1.73
CA VAL A 81 -20.61 7.61 -0.98
C VAL A 81 -20.49 6.12 -0.68
N THR A 82 -21.23 5.67 0.32
CA THR A 82 -21.36 4.25 0.64
C THR A 82 -22.18 3.53 -0.43
N GLY A 83 -21.71 2.36 -0.86
CA GLY A 83 -22.45 1.53 -1.80
C GLY A 83 -23.58 0.76 -1.11
N ILE A 84 -24.52 0.27 -1.92
CA ILE A 84 -25.66 -0.53 -1.46
C ILE A 84 -25.42 -1.98 -1.90
N PRO A 85 -25.18 -2.91 -0.95
CA PRO A 85 -25.06 -4.33 -1.27
C PRO A 85 -26.30 -4.86 -1.98
N LYS A 86 -26.09 -5.85 -2.87
CA LYS A 86 -27.18 -6.60 -3.48
C LYS A 86 -27.95 -7.40 -2.42
N PRO A 87 -29.23 -7.70 -2.66
CA PRO A 87 -30.01 -8.55 -1.76
C PRO A 87 -29.40 -9.94 -1.60
N LEU A 88 -29.66 -10.55 -0.44
CA LEU A 88 -29.26 -11.92 -0.14
C LEU A 88 -29.63 -12.90 -1.27
N GLY A 89 -28.68 -13.79 -1.59
CA GLY A 89 -28.82 -14.78 -2.68
C GLY A 89 -28.48 -14.26 -4.08
N THR A 90 -28.21 -12.95 -4.24
CA THR A 90 -27.74 -12.40 -5.51
C THR A 90 -26.22 -12.52 -5.61
N GLN A 91 -25.73 -13.05 -6.73
CA GLN A 91 -24.28 -13.17 -6.95
C GLN A 91 -23.68 -11.86 -7.49
N TYR A 92 -22.45 -11.58 -7.07
CA TYR A 92 -21.60 -10.55 -7.65
C TYR A 92 -20.76 -11.13 -8.78
N THR A 93 -20.64 -10.38 -9.87
CA THR A 93 -19.56 -10.58 -10.82
C THR A 93 -18.27 -10.10 -10.17
N LYS A 94 -17.21 -10.90 -10.28
CA LYS A 94 -15.95 -10.67 -9.59
C LYS A 94 -14.78 -11.02 -10.50
N ARG A 95 -13.73 -10.19 -10.47
CA ARG A 95 -12.50 -10.44 -11.23
C ARG A 95 -11.27 -10.24 -10.37
N LEU A 96 -10.34 -11.18 -10.45
CA LEU A 96 -9.01 -11.10 -9.87
C LEU A 96 -8.04 -10.48 -10.89
N VAL A 97 -7.35 -9.41 -10.51
CA VAL A 97 -6.38 -8.68 -11.32
C VAL A 97 -5.00 -8.98 -10.80
N VAL A 98 -4.18 -9.61 -11.62
CA VAL A 98 -2.88 -10.15 -11.21
C VAL A 98 -1.79 -9.65 -12.14
N PRO A 99 -0.86 -8.81 -11.66
CA PRO A 99 0.37 -8.51 -12.36
C PRO A 99 1.35 -9.67 -12.15
N ARG A 100 1.99 -10.11 -13.22
CA ARG A 100 3.07 -11.08 -13.15
C ARG A 100 4.13 -10.85 -14.21
N THR A 101 5.26 -11.48 -14.03
CA THR A 101 6.26 -11.73 -15.06
C THR A 101 6.07 -13.11 -15.68
N THR A 102 6.82 -13.41 -16.74
CA THR A 102 6.85 -14.75 -17.35
C THR A 102 7.37 -15.85 -16.41
N GLU A 103 8.15 -15.48 -15.38
CA GLU A 103 8.78 -16.43 -14.44
C GLU A 103 7.90 -16.73 -13.23
N GLU A 104 6.97 -15.84 -12.88
CA GLU A 104 6.07 -16.03 -11.75
C GLU A 104 4.95 -17.02 -12.09
N ASP A 105 4.77 -18.00 -11.20
CA ASP A 105 3.71 -19.00 -11.29
C ASP A 105 2.42 -18.49 -10.65
N VAL A 106 1.34 -18.55 -11.42
CA VAL A 106 -0.02 -18.17 -11.05
C VAL A 106 -1.02 -19.31 -11.29
N SER A 107 -0.53 -20.53 -11.51
CA SER A 107 -1.36 -21.71 -11.78
C SER A 107 -2.32 -22.02 -10.63
N TRP A 108 -1.91 -21.71 -9.39
CA TRP A 108 -2.72 -21.84 -8.17
C TRP A 108 -4.08 -21.16 -8.27
N ILE A 109 -4.23 -20.07 -9.04
CA ILE A 109 -5.50 -19.34 -9.15
C ILE A 109 -6.57 -20.25 -9.76
N ALA A 110 -6.23 -21.04 -10.78
CA ALA A 110 -7.18 -21.92 -11.43
C ALA A 110 -7.60 -23.09 -10.54
N GLU A 111 -6.73 -23.51 -9.63
CA GLU A 111 -6.97 -24.62 -8.68
C GLU A 111 -7.79 -24.14 -7.47
N GLU A 112 -7.40 -23.01 -6.88
CA GLU A 112 -7.96 -22.54 -5.61
C GLU A 112 -9.16 -21.59 -5.77
N LEU A 113 -9.27 -20.89 -6.91
CA LEU A 113 -10.28 -19.88 -7.21
C LEU A 113 -10.97 -20.11 -8.57
N PRO A 114 -11.48 -21.32 -8.87
CA PRO A 114 -12.01 -21.68 -10.19
C PRO A 114 -13.26 -20.90 -10.62
N ASP A 115 -13.96 -20.26 -9.67
CA ASP A 115 -15.17 -19.46 -9.89
C ASP A 115 -14.87 -17.96 -10.09
N TRP A 116 -13.61 -17.56 -10.05
CA TRP A 116 -13.18 -16.18 -10.29
C TRP A 116 -12.81 -15.95 -11.75
N ASP A 117 -13.32 -14.87 -12.33
CA ASP A 117 -12.78 -14.34 -13.58
C ASP A 117 -11.40 -13.74 -13.32
N THR A 118 -10.51 -13.72 -14.30
CA THR A 118 -9.13 -13.25 -14.12
C THR A 118 -8.71 -12.26 -15.20
N ALA A 119 -7.92 -11.27 -14.80
CA ALA A 119 -7.15 -10.39 -15.66
C ALA A 119 -5.67 -10.52 -15.26
N ILE A 120 -5.00 -11.51 -15.83
CA ILE A 120 -3.58 -11.79 -15.58
C ILE A 120 -2.75 -11.04 -16.63
N TYR A 121 -2.08 -9.97 -16.22
CA TYR A 121 -1.20 -9.19 -17.08
C TYR A 121 0.24 -9.70 -17.00
N VAL A 122 0.91 -9.85 -18.14
CA VAL A 122 2.32 -10.23 -18.20
C VAL A 122 3.17 -9.00 -18.48
N ALA A 123 3.89 -8.53 -17.47
CA ALA A 123 4.62 -7.26 -17.49
C ALA A 123 5.77 -7.24 -18.51
N ASN A 124 6.46 -8.36 -18.70
CA ASN A 124 7.68 -8.45 -19.50
C ASN A 124 7.52 -9.22 -20.84
N ASP A 125 6.28 -9.48 -21.27
CA ASP A 125 5.99 -10.11 -22.56
C ASP A 125 5.00 -9.27 -23.39
N PRO A 126 5.50 -8.48 -24.38
CA PRO A 126 4.66 -7.66 -25.26
C PRO A 126 3.70 -8.45 -26.15
N SER A 127 3.88 -9.77 -26.27
CA SER A 127 2.99 -10.63 -27.05
C SER A 127 1.83 -11.19 -26.22
N ALA A 128 1.86 -11.01 -24.90
CA ALA A 128 0.82 -11.49 -24.01
C ALA A 128 -0.53 -10.79 -24.30
N PRO A 129 -1.67 -11.51 -24.22
CA PRO A 129 -2.99 -10.92 -24.48
C PRO A 129 -3.32 -9.71 -23.61
N LEU A 130 -2.86 -9.73 -22.34
CA LEU A 130 -2.92 -8.62 -21.41
C LEU A 130 -1.49 -8.20 -21.07
N HIS A 131 -1.07 -7.06 -21.61
CA HIS A 131 0.25 -6.47 -21.39
C HIS A 131 0.09 -4.96 -21.15
N PRO A 132 0.76 -4.37 -20.14
CA PRO A 132 0.74 -2.92 -19.95
C PRO A 132 1.41 -2.20 -21.14
N PRO A 133 1.17 -0.88 -21.35
CA PRO A 133 1.81 -0.14 -22.42
C PRO A 133 3.35 -0.16 -22.37
N VAL A 134 3.90 -0.16 -21.15
CA VAL A 134 5.34 -0.23 -20.84
C VAL A 134 5.49 -0.93 -19.49
N ASN A 135 6.52 -1.76 -19.32
CA ASN A 135 6.90 -2.29 -18.01
C ASN A 135 7.61 -1.22 -17.17
N LYS A 136 6.87 -0.42 -16.39
CA LYS A 136 7.40 0.68 -15.55
C LYS A 136 6.57 0.79 -14.26
N GLY A 137 7.22 0.98 -13.12
CA GLY A 137 6.55 1.12 -11.81
C GLY A 137 5.79 -0.12 -11.31
N ASN A 138 6.30 -1.31 -11.61
CA ASN A 138 5.78 -2.59 -11.11
C ASN A 138 4.26 -2.78 -11.35
N GLU A 139 3.51 -3.22 -10.33
CA GLU A 139 2.08 -3.50 -10.38
C GLU A 139 1.23 -2.27 -10.72
N VAL A 140 1.72 -1.06 -10.41
CA VAL A 140 0.96 0.19 -10.56
C VAL A 140 0.53 0.40 -12.01
N MET A 141 1.43 0.18 -12.97
CA MET A 141 1.10 0.32 -14.39
C MET A 141 0.00 -0.63 -14.81
N ILE A 142 0.05 -1.87 -14.32
CA ILE A 142 -0.93 -2.90 -14.64
C ILE A 142 -2.27 -2.56 -14.01
N TYR A 143 -2.31 -2.15 -12.74
CA TYR A 143 -3.55 -1.77 -12.05
C TYR A 143 -4.24 -0.59 -12.74
N LEU A 144 -3.48 0.47 -13.06
CA LEU A 144 -4.00 1.61 -13.80
C LEU A 144 -4.46 1.22 -15.21
N THR A 145 -3.69 0.38 -15.91
CA THR A 145 -4.05 -0.10 -17.25
C THR A 145 -5.33 -0.92 -17.24
N TYR A 146 -5.48 -1.85 -16.30
CA TYR A 146 -6.71 -2.62 -16.10
C TYR A 146 -7.92 -1.70 -15.89
N VAL A 147 -7.81 -0.72 -14.98
CA VAL A 147 -8.91 0.22 -14.70
C VAL A 147 -9.28 1.00 -15.95
N ILE A 148 -8.31 1.43 -16.76
CA ILE A 148 -8.53 2.19 -18.00
C ILE A 148 -9.20 1.32 -19.07
N ASP A 149 -8.64 0.14 -19.33
CA ASP A 149 -9.06 -0.80 -20.38
C ASP A 149 -10.48 -1.31 -20.12
N PHE A 150 -10.77 -1.66 -18.87
CA PHE A 150 -12.03 -2.28 -18.47
C PHE A 150 -13.06 -1.31 -17.90
N TYR A 151 -12.79 0.00 -17.79
CA TYR A 151 -13.66 0.98 -17.12
C TYR A 151 -15.18 0.87 -17.43
N ASP A 152 -15.53 0.64 -18.69
CA ASP A 152 -16.92 0.50 -19.15
C ASP A 152 -17.51 -0.91 -18.89
N ASN A 153 -16.65 -1.91 -18.68
CA ASN A 153 -16.97 -3.33 -18.53
C ASN A 153 -16.46 -3.93 -17.21
N LEU A 154 -16.29 -3.10 -16.16
CA LEU A 154 -15.87 -3.56 -14.83
C LEU A 154 -16.90 -4.56 -14.25
N PRO A 155 -16.43 -5.63 -13.57
CA PRO A 155 -17.29 -6.48 -12.73
C PRO A 155 -17.81 -5.68 -11.53
N ASP A 156 -18.74 -6.23 -10.76
CA ASP A 156 -19.21 -5.57 -9.52
C ASP A 156 -18.05 -5.35 -8.54
N VAL A 157 -17.12 -6.32 -8.44
CA VAL A 157 -15.90 -6.23 -7.62
C VAL A 157 -14.66 -6.64 -8.41
N SER A 158 -13.63 -5.79 -8.34
CA SER A 158 -12.27 -6.08 -8.83
C SER A 158 -11.33 -6.23 -7.64
N VAL A 159 -10.58 -7.33 -7.59
CA VAL A 159 -9.62 -7.61 -6.50
C VAL A 159 -8.22 -7.63 -7.08
N PHE A 160 -7.32 -6.82 -6.53
CA PHE A 160 -5.96 -6.63 -6.99
C PHE A 160 -5.02 -7.34 -6.02
N VAL A 161 -4.28 -8.32 -6.52
CA VAL A 161 -3.37 -9.17 -5.74
C VAL A 161 -2.03 -9.32 -6.43
N HIS A 162 -1.00 -9.67 -5.68
CA HIS A 162 0.28 -10.09 -6.24
C HIS A 162 0.21 -11.53 -6.78
N ALA A 163 1.19 -11.91 -7.59
CA ALA A 163 1.23 -13.23 -8.24
C ALA A 163 1.39 -14.40 -7.26
N HIS A 164 2.06 -14.18 -6.12
CA HIS A 164 2.42 -15.22 -5.17
C HIS A 164 1.22 -15.65 -4.31
N GLN A 165 0.93 -16.95 -4.26
CA GLN A 165 -0.09 -17.48 -3.34
C GLN A 165 0.31 -17.24 -1.88
N ASN A 166 1.51 -17.69 -1.49
CA ASN A 166 2.01 -17.61 -0.12
C ASN A 166 3.08 -16.52 -0.02
N ALA A 167 2.84 -15.50 0.80
CA ALA A 167 3.79 -14.41 1.00
C ALA A 167 3.65 -13.73 2.37
N TRP A 168 4.75 -13.18 2.88
CA TRP A 168 4.81 -12.48 4.17
C TRP A 168 3.89 -11.25 4.24
N HIS A 169 3.61 -10.64 3.09
CA HIS A 169 2.83 -9.41 2.99
C HIS A 169 1.32 -9.65 2.91
N ASN A 170 0.89 -10.92 2.83
CA ASN A 170 -0.52 -11.31 2.88
C ASN A 170 -1.00 -11.37 4.34
N GLU A 171 -2.31 -11.54 4.53
CA GLU A 171 -2.92 -11.54 5.86
C GLU A 171 -2.40 -12.69 6.73
N LYS A 172 -1.80 -12.34 7.87
CA LYS A 172 -1.15 -13.29 8.79
C LYS A 172 -2.15 -14.32 9.32
N LEU A 173 -3.40 -13.92 9.54
CA LEU A 173 -4.45 -14.84 9.99
C LEU A 173 -4.65 -16.04 9.05
N PHE A 174 -4.35 -15.87 7.76
CA PHE A 174 -4.46 -16.92 6.74
C PHE A 174 -3.11 -17.59 6.42
N GLY A 175 -2.12 -17.48 7.30
CA GLY A 175 -0.79 -18.04 7.06
C GLY A 175 -0.07 -17.41 5.87
N GLY A 176 -0.48 -16.21 5.45
CA GLY A 176 0.04 -15.55 4.27
C GLY A 176 -0.52 -16.09 2.94
N ASP A 177 -1.62 -16.85 2.94
CA ASP A 177 -2.25 -17.39 1.73
C ASP A 177 -3.25 -16.40 1.09
N SER A 178 -2.93 -15.95 -0.13
CA SER A 178 -3.79 -15.10 -0.97
C SER A 178 -5.07 -15.81 -1.41
N ALA A 179 -5.03 -17.12 -1.66
CA ALA A 179 -6.21 -17.87 -2.06
C ALA A 179 -7.28 -17.82 -0.96
N GLU A 180 -6.89 -18.07 0.29
CA GLU A 180 -7.79 -18.03 1.43
C GLU A 180 -8.30 -16.61 1.70
N THR A 181 -7.42 -15.61 1.59
CA THR A 181 -7.78 -14.18 1.68
C THR A 181 -8.89 -13.83 0.69
N VAL A 182 -8.71 -14.16 -0.60
CA VAL A 182 -9.67 -13.86 -1.67
C VAL A 182 -10.95 -14.67 -1.52
N ARG A 183 -10.87 -15.94 -1.12
CA ARG A 183 -12.03 -16.82 -0.92
C ARG A 183 -12.96 -16.32 0.18
N ARG A 184 -12.39 -15.79 1.27
CA ARG A 184 -13.15 -15.30 2.43
C ARG A 184 -13.64 -13.87 2.31
N LEU A 185 -13.11 -13.09 1.35
CA LEU A 185 -13.42 -11.69 1.19
C LEU A 185 -14.93 -11.44 1.08
N ASN A 186 -15.49 -10.69 2.02
CA ASN A 186 -16.88 -10.28 2.02
C ASN A 186 -17.11 -9.19 0.97
N LEU A 187 -17.59 -9.59 -0.20
CA LEU A 187 -17.87 -8.66 -1.30
C LEU A 187 -18.89 -7.58 -0.91
N ASN A 188 -19.82 -7.85 0.02
CA ASN A 188 -20.76 -6.82 0.47
C ASN A 188 -20.07 -5.66 1.19
N ARG A 189 -19.00 -5.95 1.97
CA ARG A 189 -18.17 -4.91 2.56
C ARG A 189 -17.46 -4.09 1.49
N VAL A 190 -16.89 -4.74 0.49
CA VAL A 190 -16.24 -4.05 -0.64
C VAL A 190 -17.23 -3.13 -1.35
N ILE A 191 -18.49 -3.55 -1.51
CA ILE A 191 -19.54 -2.69 -2.07
C ILE A 191 -19.84 -1.50 -1.14
N ARG A 192 -20.04 -1.72 0.16
CA ARG A 192 -20.35 -0.66 1.13
C ARG A 192 -19.25 0.41 1.18
N GLU A 193 -18.01 -0.02 1.38
CA GLU A 193 -16.86 0.86 1.57
C GLU A 193 -16.32 1.39 0.23
N GLY A 194 -16.54 0.65 -0.86
CA GLY A 194 -16.03 0.95 -2.19
C GLY A 194 -14.54 0.63 -2.38
N TYR A 195 -13.76 0.68 -1.31
CA TYR A 195 -12.35 0.32 -1.23
C TYR A 195 -12.11 -0.49 0.04
N MET A 196 -11.35 -1.58 -0.06
CA MET A 196 -10.92 -2.37 1.09
C MET A 196 -9.50 -2.89 0.84
N ASN A 197 -8.57 -2.58 1.73
CA ASN A 197 -7.27 -3.24 1.75
C ASN A 197 -7.45 -4.72 2.14
N LEU A 198 -6.74 -5.63 1.48
CA LEU A 198 -6.85 -7.06 1.77
C LEU A 198 -6.13 -7.45 3.06
N ARG A 199 -5.16 -6.64 3.51
CA ARG A 199 -4.48 -6.82 4.78
C ARG A 199 -5.23 -6.06 5.88
N CYS A 200 -5.45 -6.75 7.00
CA CYS A 200 -6.01 -6.16 8.22
C CYS A 200 -4.93 -5.78 9.23
N GLY A 201 -3.82 -6.53 9.28
CA GLY A 201 -2.71 -6.23 10.19
C GLY A 201 -2.11 -4.83 9.96
N LEU A 202 -1.92 -4.06 11.04
CA LEU A 202 -1.54 -2.65 10.96
C LEU A 202 -0.09 -2.40 10.53
N GLY A 203 0.83 -3.32 10.83
CA GLY A 203 2.25 -3.17 10.48
C GLY A 203 2.61 -3.98 9.24
N PRO A 204 3.43 -3.46 8.30
CA PRO A 204 3.83 -2.07 8.18
C PRO A 204 2.69 -1.20 7.59
N GLY A 205 2.74 0.12 7.83
CA GLY A 205 1.88 1.08 7.14
C GLY A 205 0.88 1.88 7.99
N CYS A 206 0.52 1.42 9.19
CA CYS A 206 -0.39 2.10 10.10
C CYS A 206 0.18 2.26 11.53
N PRO A 207 -0.27 3.26 12.30
CA PRO A 207 -1.15 4.37 11.90
C PRO A 207 -0.40 5.58 11.31
N ASP A 208 0.93 5.59 11.42
CA ASP A 208 1.79 6.75 11.17
C ASP A 208 3.03 6.30 10.40
N TRP A 209 2.91 6.21 9.06
CA TRP A 209 3.91 5.53 8.23
C TRP A 209 4.74 6.48 7.37
N MET A 210 4.15 7.13 6.36
CA MET A 210 4.88 8.03 5.47
C MET A 210 4.64 9.49 5.84
N HIS A 211 5.70 10.28 5.90
CA HIS A 211 5.68 11.71 6.15
C HIS A 211 6.21 12.44 4.93
N PRO A 212 5.34 12.91 4.01
CA PRO A 212 5.80 13.54 2.78
C PRO A 212 6.76 14.74 2.96
N GLY A 213 6.76 15.38 4.14
CA GLY A 213 7.64 16.49 4.48
C GLY A 213 9.04 16.08 4.97
N GLU A 214 9.31 14.79 5.15
CA GLU A 214 10.63 14.30 5.58
C GLU A 214 11.69 14.50 4.48
N ILE A 215 12.90 14.85 4.89
CA ILE A 215 14.03 15.12 4.00
C ILE A 215 15.22 14.21 4.28
N GLU A 216 15.27 13.62 5.48
CA GLU A 216 16.31 12.67 5.86
C GLU A 216 15.99 11.30 5.24
N PRO A 217 16.93 10.70 4.48
CA PRO A 217 16.70 9.37 3.91
C PRO A 217 16.57 8.30 4.99
N ASP A 218 15.50 7.51 4.91
CA ASP A 218 15.32 6.27 5.67
C ASP A 218 15.51 5.07 4.72
N GLU A 219 16.42 4.15 5.05
CA GLU A 219 16.67 2.95 4.24
C GLU A 219 15.44 2.05 4.11
N THR A 220 14.54 2.09 5.09
CA THR A 220 13.30 1.33 5.12
C THR A 220 12.17 2.01 4.33
N LYS A 221 12.26 3.33 4.08
CA LYS A 221 11.24 4.17 3.41
C LYS A 221 11.85 5.15 2.40
N GLN A 222 12.62 4.63 1.46
CA GLN A 222 13.40 5.43 0.49
C GLN A 222 12.56 6.41 -0.35
N GLU A 223 11.28 6.12 -0.52
CA GLU A 223 10.29 6.91 -1.24
C GLU A 223 9.78 8.14 -0.46
N GLU A 224 9.96 8.19 0.87
CA GLU A 224 9.41 9.24 1.73
C GLU A 224 9.91 10.63 1.32
N ILE A 225 11.20 10.77 1.06
CA ILE A 225 11.85 12.04 0.69
C ILE A 225 11.42 12.58 -0.69
N VAL A 226 10.81 11.75 -1.54
CA VAL A 226 10.29 12.20 -2.86
C VAL A 226 8.76 12.36 -2.86
N LEU A 227 8.10 11.98 -1.77
CA LEU A 227 6.66 11.84 -1.72
C LEU A 227 5.93 13.19 -1.79
N ALA A 228 6.41 14.26 -1.15
CA ALA A 228 5.81 15.60 -1.30
C ALA A 228 5.85 16.10 -2.75
N ARG A 229 6.95 15.82 -3.47
CA ARG A 229 7.09 16.16 -4.88
C ARG A 229 6.11 15.35 -5.72
N ALA A 230 6.11 14.03 -5.57
CA ALA A 230 5.20 13.15 -6.30
C ALA A 230 3.74 13.51 -6.03
N TRP A 231 3.39 13.80 -4.78
CA TRP A 231 2.06 14.28 -4.39
C TRP A 231 1.67 15.54 -5.14
N SER A 232 2.54 16.56 -5.15
CA SER A 232 2.27 17.83 -5.81
C SER A 232 2.10 17.69 -7.33
N GLU A 233 2.74 16.69 -7.93
CA GLU A 233 2.60 16.37 -9.37
C GLU A 233 1.31 15.57 -9.65
N ILE A 234 0.91 14.65 -8.77
CA ILE A 234 -0.24 13.75 -8.94
C ILE A 234 -1.57 14.39 -8.48
N PHE A 235 -1.52 15.23 -7.45
CA PHE A 235 -2.66 15.90 -6.82
C PHE A 235 -2.40 17.41 -6.67
N PRO A 236 -2.26 18.15 -7.79
CA PRO A 236 -1.84 19.56 -7.76
C PRO A 236 -2.83 20.50 -7.06
N ASP A 237 -4.10 20.07 -6.89
CA ASP A 237 -5.16 20.83 -6.21
C ASP A 237 -5.26 20.53 -4.71
N ASP A 238 -4.56 19.50 -4.22
CA ASP A 238 -4.71 18.99 -2.87
C ASP A 238 -3.46 19.29 -2.03
N PRO A 239 -3.60 19.77 -0.79
CA PRO A 239 -2.45 20.03 0.06
C PRO A 239 -1.70 18.73 0.33
N VAL A 240 -0.36 18.82 0.41
CA VAL A 240 0.47 17.69 0.82
C VAL A 240 0.08 17.29 2.25
N PRO A 241 -0.33 16.03 2.49
CA PRO A 241 -0.71 15.58 3.82
C PRO A 241 0.52 15.46 4.72
N LEU A 242 0.31 15.58 6.04
CA LEU A 242 1.38 15.38 7.02
C LEU A 242 1.78 13.90 7.12
N VAL A 243 0.81 13.01 6.97
CA VAL A 243 0.96 11.57 7.11
C VAL A 243 0.16 10.87 6.01
N LEU A 244 0.74 9.85 5.39
CA LEU A 244 0.03 8.82 4.63
C LEU A 244 0.17 7.47 5.33
N ALA A 245 -0.95 6.80 5.54
CA ALA A 245 -0.97 5.52 6.24
C ALA A 245 -2.14 4.65 5.81
N GLN A 246 -1.86 3.37 5.61
CA GLN A 246 -2.80 2.27 5.44
C GLN A 246 -2.02 0.96 5.59
N PRO A 247 -2.64 -0.21 5.79
CA PRO A 247 -1.90 -1.47 5.69
C PRO A 247 -1.15 -1.57 4.35
N CYS A 248 0.07 -2.07 4.37
CA CYS A 248 0.99 -2.03 3.23
C CYS A 248 0.54 -2.81 1.98
N CYS A 249 1.41 -2.75 0.97
CA CYS A 249 1.61 -3.80 -0.01
C CYS A 249 0.58 -3.84 -1.15
N ALA A 250 -0.14 -2.75 -1.41
CA ALA A 250 -0.92 -2.53 -2.64
C ALA A 250 -1.84 -3.69 -3.08
N GLN A 251 -2.41 -4.44 -2.14
CA GLN A 251 -3.42 -5.47 -2.39
C GLN A 251 -4.75 -5.03 -1.81
N PHE A 252 -5.74 -4.84 -2.68
CA PHE A 252 -7.02 -4.24 -2.30
C PHE A 252 -8.15 -4.70 -3.21
N ALA A 253 -9.38 -4.51 -2.75
CA ALA A 253 -10.59 -4.74 -3.50
C ALA A 253 -11.35 -3.43 -3.74
N LEU A 254 -11.94 -3.31 -4.92
CA LEU A 254 -12.68 -2.13 -5.36
C LEU A 254 -14.07 -2.52 -5.87
N SER A 255 -15.07 -1.72 -5.51
CA SER A 255 -16.36 -1.78 -6.19
C SER A 255 -16.30 -1.04 -7.53
N LYS A 256 -17.11 -1.52 -8.47
CA LYS A 256 -17.34 -0.87 -9.76
C LYS A 256 -17.73 0.60 -9.62
N GLU A 257 -18.68 0.86 -8.73
CA GLU A 257 -19.24 2.18 -8.47
C GLU A 257 -18.16 3.11 -7.91
N ARG A 258 -17.27 2.58 -7.06
CA ARG A 258 -16.15 3.37 -6.52
C ARG A 258 -15.20 3.80 -7.63
N ILE A 259 -14.77 2.87 -8.49
CA ILE A 259 -13.89 3.20 -9.63
C ILE A 259 -14.57 4.24 -10.54
N ARG A 260 -15.86 4.09 -10.82
CA ARG A 260 -16.62 4.99 -11.70
C ARG A 260 -16.93 6.36 -11.11
N THR A 261 -16.75 6.54 -9.80
CA THR A 261 -16.81 7.87 -9.17
C THR A 261 -15.66 8.76 -9.67
N ILE A 262 -14.58 8.15 -10.15
CA ILE A 262 -13.40 8.83 -10.67
C ILE A 262 -13.43 8.75 -12.20
N PRO A 263 -13.40 9.88 -12.94
CA PRO A 263 -13.42 9.86 -14.41
C PRO A 263 -12.24 9.08 -14.98
N ARG A 264 -12.47 8.31 -16.06
CA ARG A 264 -11.42 7.55 -16.77
C ARG A 264 -10.17 8.38 -17.08
N SER A 265 -10.34 9.66 -17.45
CA SER A 265 -9.24 10.58 -17.76
C SER A 265 -8.29 10.81 -16.57
N ARG A 266 -8.77 10.70 -15.33
CA ARG A 266 -7.94 10.85 -14.13
C ARG A 266 -6.99 9.65 -13.95
N PHE A 267 -7.44 8.44 -14.27
CA PHE A 267 -6.56 7.26 -14.31
C PHE A 267 -5.54 7.33 -15.46
N VAL A 268 -5.94 7.88 -16.61
CA VAL A 268 -4.99 8.15 -17.72
C VAL A 268 -3.92 9.14 -17.26
N PHE A 269 -4.30 10.22 -16.57
CA PHE A 269 -3.35 11.18 -16.01
C PHE A 269 -2.37 10.53 -15.03
N TYR A 270 -2.85 9.66 -14.13
CA TYR A 270 -1.98 8.89 -13.22
C TYR A 270 -0.98 7.99 -13.96
N ARG A 271 -1.45 7.31 -15.00
CA ARG A 271 -0.58 6.47 -15.84
C ARG A 271 0.43 7.31 -16.62
N ASP A 272 0.02 8.48 -17.10
CA ASP A 272 0.89 9.38 -17.83
C ASP A 272 1.99 9.96 -16.93
N TRP A 273 1.69 10.29 -15.67
CA TRP A 273 2.70 10.65 -14.67
C TRP A 273 3.71 9.51 -14.49
N LEU A 274 3.22 8.27 -14.37
CA LEU A 274 4.06 7.09 -14.27
C LEU A 274 4.95 6.92 -15.50
N LEU A 275 4.47 7.17 -16.72
CA LEU A 275 5.27 7.08 -17.94
C LEU A 275 6.34 8.18 -18.05
N GLN A 276 6.08 9.37 -17.50
CA GLN A 276 6.93 10.56 -17.66
C GLN A 276 7.96 10.74 -16.55
N THR A 277 7.70 10.18 -15.36
CA THR A 277 8.60 10.37 -14.22
C THR A 277 9.97 9.72 -14.44
N THR A 278 11.02 10.42 -14.00
CA THR A 278 12.40 9.93 -14.02
C THR A 278 12.73 9.05 -12.81
N LEU A 279 11.78 8.86 -11.89
CA LEU A 279 11.93 7.93 -10.77
C LEU A 279 12.09 6.50 -11.28
N SER A 280 12.85 5.69 -10.54
CA SER A 280 13.02 4.27 -10.80
C SER A 280 11.71 3.51 -10.56
N ASP A 281 11.58 2.32 -11.14
CA ASP A 281 10.40 1.47 -10.94
C ASP A 281 10.18 1.14 -9.47
N TYR A 282 11.28 0.84 -8.77
CA TYR A 282 11.31 0.58 -7.34
C TYR A 282 10.71 1.74 -6.52
N ILE A 283 11.18 2.97 -6.72
CA ILE A 283 10.68 4.14 -5.98
C ILE A 283 9.25 4.48 -6.41
N THR A 284 8.94 4.36 -7.70
CA THR A 284 7.62 4.74 -8.21
C THR A 284 6.52 3.79 -7.73
N GLY A 285 6.80 2.48 -7.66
CA GLY A 285 5.89 1.51 -7.06
C GLY A 285 5.59 1.84 -5.61
N ARG A 286 6.65 2.10 -4.82
CA ARG A 286 6.54 2.43 -3.40
C ARG A 286 5.83 3.76 -3.11
N VAL A 287 6.01 4.77 -3.95
CA VAL A 287 5.20 6.01 -3.88
C VAL A 287 3.71 5.67 -3.97
N TRP A 288 3.31 4.81 -4.90
CA TRP A 288 1.91 4.46 -5.12
C TRP A 288 1.31 3.53 -4.07
N GLU A 289 2.13 2.79 -3.34
CA GLU A 289 1.69 1.89 -2.26
C GLU A 289 0.78 2.60 -1.23
N TYR A 290 1.09 3.87 -0.91
CA TYR A 290 0.33 4.69 0.04
C TYR A 290 -0.49 5.81 -0.64
N LEU A 291 -0.80 5.67 -1.93
CA LEU A 291 -1.73 6.56 -2.64
C LEU A 291 -3.09 5.92 -2.92
N TRP A 292 -3.20 4.60 -2.93
CA TRP A 292 -4.44 3.90 -3.30
C TRP A 292 -5.62 4.25 -2.40
N GLN A 293 -5.40 4.34 -1.08
CA GLN A 293 -6.43 4.75 -0.12
C GLN A 293 -6.87 6.20 -0.36
N TYR A 294 -5.94 7.09 -0.72
CA TYR A 294 -6.32 8.47 -1.05
C TYR A 294 -7.10 8.53 -2.37
N VAL A 295 -6.67 7.78 -3.38
CA VAL A 295 -7.34 7.72 -4.69
C VAL A 295 -8.76 7.18 -4.56
N PHE A 296 -8.99 6.14 -3.76
CA PHE A 296 -10.27 5.42 -3.74
C PHE A 296 -11.12 5.60 -2.46
N ALA A 297 -10.57 6.21 -1.41
CA ALA A 297 -11.33 6.57 -0.20
C ALA A 297 -11.27 8.07 0.11
N GLY A 298 -10.34 8.82 -0.50
CA GLY A 298 -10.18 10.25 -0.25
C GLY A 298 -9.50 10.58 1.08
N GLU A 299 -9.03 9.56 1.78
CA GLU A 299 -8.43 9.68 3.11
C GLU A 299 -6.91 9.50 3.00
N PRO A 300 -6.09 10.41 3.56
CA PRO A 300 -4.64 10.22 3.60
C PRO A 300 -4.24 9.09 4.57
N VAL A 301 -5.03 8.91 5.64
CA VAL A 301 -4.84 7.88 6.67
C VAL A 301 -6.08 6.99 6.72
N LEU A 302 -5.94 5.73 6.31
CA LEU A 302 -7.01 4.72 6.34
C LEU A 302 -6.53 3.46 7.07
N CYS A 303 -6.60 3.51 8.40
CA CYS A 303 -6.16 2.45 9.30
C CYS A 303 -7.36 1.92 10.10
N PRO A 304 -8.18 1.03 9.52
CA PRO A 304 -9.32 0.46 10.23
C PRO A 304 -8.85 -0.42 11.39
N ASP A 305 -9.66 -0.50 12.45
CA ASP A 305 -9.41 -1.44 13.55
C ASP A 305 -9.31 -2.88 13.01
N GLU A 306 -8.28 -3.62 13.43
CA GLU A 306 -8.02 -4.97 12.92
C GLU A 306 -9.22 -5.90 13.15
N SER A 307 -9.87 -5.81 14.32
CA SER A 307 -11.06 -6.59 14.66
C SER A 307 -12.23 -6.32 13.71
N VAL A 308 -12.46 -5.05 13.37
CA VAL A 308 -13.48 -4.62 12.41
C VAL A 308 -13.11 -5.11 11.01
N CYS A 309 -11.84 -5.01 10.62
CA CYS A 309 -11.32 -5.52 9.35
C CYS A 309 -11.56 -7.03 9.20
N LEU A 310 -11.13 -7.82 10.18
CA LEU A 310 -11.27 -9.28 10.18
C LEU A 310 -12.72 -9.73 10.28
N CYS A 311 -13.53 -9.08 11.12
CA CYS A 311 -14.94 -9.42 11.29
C CYS A 311 -15.72 -9.15 10.00
N ASP A 312 -15.86 -7.89 9.58
CA ASP A 312 -16.73 -7.55 8.45
C ASP A 312 -16.11 -7.91 7.10
N GLY A 313 -14.78 -8.04 7.03
CA GLY A 313 -14.04 -8.38 5.82
C GLY A 313 -13.95 -9.88 5.56
N TYR A 314 -13.76 -10.68 6.61
CA TYR A 314 -13.41 -12.10 6.46
C TYR A 314 -14.20 -13.08 7.34
N GLY A 315 -14.89 -12.59 8.37
CA GLY A 315 -15.85 -13.37 9.15
C GLY A 315 -15.38 -13.75 10.53
N PHE A 316 -14.23 -13.25 10.95
CA PHE A 316 -13.70 -13.50 12.29
C PHE A 316 -14.20 -12.41 13.24
N CYS A 317 -15.39 -12.65 13.81
CA CYS A 317 -16.05 -11.72 14.71
C CYS A 317 -15.89 -12.19 16.17
N PHE A 318 -14.96 -11.57 16.91
CA PHE A 318 -14.53 -12.03 18.23
C PHE A 318 -15.53 -11.68 19.35
N GLY A 319 -16.55 -10.87 19.06
CA GLY A 319 -17.53 -10.43 20.05
C GLY A 319 -17.03 -9.31 20.95
N GLY A 320 -16.22 -8.41 20.39
CA GLY A 320 -15.71 -7.23 21.07
C GLY A 320 -14.20 -7.21 21.20
N LEU A 321 -13.68 -6.02 21.52
CA LEU A 321 -12.25 -5.75 21.54
C LEU A 321 -11.48 -6.56 22.59
N ASP A 322 -12.09 -6.86 23.74
CA ASP A 322 -11.43 -7.64 24.80
C ASP A 322 -11.18 -9.09 24.38
N ASN A 323 -12.14 -9.72 23.69
CA ASN A 323 -11.96 -11.07 23.15
C ASN A 323 -10.95 -11.07 21.99
N PHE A 324 -10.93 -10.03 21.17
CA PHE A 324 -9.92 -9.88 20.13
C PHE A 324 -8.51 -9.75 20.72
N ARG A 325 -8.34 -8.96 21.78
CA ARG A 325 -7.06 -8.84 22.51
C ARG A 325 -6.63 -10.16 23.14
N ALA A 326 -7.55 -10.93 23.72
CA ALA A 326 -7.26 -12.26 24.25
C ALA A 326 -6.77 -13.21 23.15
N PHE A 327 -7.39 -13.15 21.97
CA PHE A 327 -6.94 -13.88 20.79
C PHE A 327 -5.54 -13.44 20.32
N GLN A 328 -5.27 -12.13 20.23
CA GLN A 328 -3.94 -11.63 19.87
C GLN A 328 -2.87 -12.11 20.85
N ALA A 329 -3.13 -12.06 22.15
CA ALA A 329 -2.20 -12.56 23.17
C ALA A 329 -1.95 -14.07 23.05
N ALA A 330 -3.00 -14.87 22.81
CA ALA A 330 -2.85 -16.30 22.59
C ALA A 330 -2.06 -16.64 21.31
N MET A 331 -2.24 -15.85 20.24
CA MET A 331 -1.46 -15.98 19.02
C MET A 331 0.01 -15.61 19.21
N GLU A 332 0.29 -14.52 19.92
CA GLU A 332 1.66 -14.06 20.20
C GLU A 332 2.42 -15.13 21.00
N GLU A 333 1.83 -15.64 22.08
CA GLU A 333 2.44 -16.70 22.90
C GLU A 333 2.69 -18.00 22.10
N ARG A 334 1.75 -18.38 21.22
CA ARG A 334 1.96 -19.51 20.30
C ARG A 334 3.14 -19.25 19.36
N ASP A 335 3.20 -18.07 18.76
CA ASP A 335 4.24 -17.73 17.78
C ASP A 335 5.62 -17.66 18.43
N GLU A 336 5.72 -17.16 19.67
CA GLU A 336 6.96 -17.20 20.46
C GLU A 336 7.41 -18.63 20.72
N LEU A 337 6.50 -19.51 21.19
CA LEU A 337 6.80 -20.92 21.41
C LEU A 337 7.23 -21.64 20.13
N GLN A 338 6.60 -21.30 18.99
CA GLN A 338 6.97 -21.84 17.69
C GLN A 338 8.36 -21.36 17.27
N LEU A 339 8.64 -20.07 17.39
CA LEU A 339 9.94 -19.49 17.05
C LEU A 339 11.07 -20.12 17.87
N GLU A 340 10.85 -20.31 19.17
CA GLU A 340 11.82 -20.98 20.04
C GLU A 340 12.06 -22.44 19.62
N SER A 341 10.98 -23.16 19.26
CA SER A 341 11.09 -24.52 18.74
C SER A 341 11.86 -24.58 17.42
N ASP A 342 11.56 -23.68 16.48
CA ASP A 342 12.22 -23.61 15.17
C ASP A 342 13.69 -23.23 15.31
N ASN A 343 14.01 -22.29 16.20
CA ASN A 343 15.38 -21.91 16.49
C ASN A 343 16.16 -23.07 17.13
N PHE A 344 15.54 -23.82 18.04
CA PHE A 344 16.16 -25.02 18.60
C PHE A 344 16.49 -26.05 17.52
N ASP A 345 15.56 -26.30 16.60
CA ASP A 345 15.76 -27.21 15.46
C ASP A 345 16.92 -26.75 14.59
N TRP A 346 16.93 -25.47 14.20
CA TRP A 346 17.99 -24.88 13.37
C TRP A 346 19.37 -24.99 14.02
N MET A 347 19.49 -24.62 15.30
CA MET A 347 20.75 -24.73 16.05
C MET A 347 21.21 -26.18 16.20
N SER A 348 20.27 -27.12 16.35
CA SER A 348 20.58 -28.55 16.45
C SER A 348 21.11 -29.11 15.13
N GLU A 349 20.49 -28.75 14.01
CA GLU A 349 20.92 -29.14 12.66
C GLU A 349 22.30 -28.54 12.32
N ASP A 350 22.54 -27.28 12.66
CA ASP A 350 23.83 -26.59 12.46
C ASP A 350 24.96 -27.29 13.25
N LEU A 351 24.69 -27.64 14.51
CA LEU A 351 25.64 -28.36 15.36
C LEU A 351 25.93 -29.77 14.82
N GLU A 352 24.91 -30.51 14.37
CA GLU A 352 25.09 -31.83 13.76
C GLU A 352 25.87 -31.77 12.45
N THR A 353 25.54 -30.79 11.60
CA THR A 353 26.25 -30.53 10.35
C THR A 353 27.71 -30.24 10.62
N THR A 354 28.02 -29.35 11.56
CA THR A 354 29.40 -29.00 11.92
C THR A 354 30.18 -30.21 12.44
N LYS A 355 29.57 -31.04 13.30
CA LYS A 355 30.17 -32.31 13.77
C LYS A 355 30.50 -33.26 12.62
N ASN A 356 29.68 -33.30 11.57
CA ASN A 356 29.85 -34.18 10.42
C ASN A 356 30.92 -33.69 9.43
N PHE A 357 31.22 -32.39 9.37
CA PHE A 357 32.20 -31.82 8.43
C PHE A 357 33.65 -31.77 8.96
N GLY A 358 33.90 -32.00 10.26
CA GLY A 358 35.25 -32.16 10.83
C GLY A 358 35.43 -31.48 12.19
N GLU A 359 36.39 -31.95 12.99
CA GLU A 359 36.61 -31.64 14.41
C GLU A 359 36.21 -30.21 14.84
N LEU A 360 35.28 -30.17 15.80
CA LEU A 360 34.93 -28.95 16.54
C LEU A 360 36.21 -28.38 17.15
N ASP A 361 36.66 -27.22 16.66
CA ASP A 361 37.76 -26.46 17.26
C ASP A 361 37.20 -25.50 18.33
N GLU A 362 37.97 -25.27 19.40
CA GLU A 362 37.61 -24.38 20.51
C GLU A 362 37.48 -22.91 20.08
N THR A 363 37.95 -22.57 18.87
CA THR A 363 37.80 -21.25 18.26
C THR A 363 36.54 -21.08 17.41
N MET A 364 35.76 -22.15 17.20
CA MET A 364 34.52 -22.09 16.42
C MET A 364 33.39 -21.44 17.25
N ASP A 365 32.76 -20.42 16.67
CA ASP A 365 31.57 -19.80 17.23
C ASP A 365 30.36 -20.69 16.90
N LEU A 366 30.03 -21.61 17.83
CA LEU A 366 28.96 -22.59 17.66
C LEU A 366 27.66 -22.07 18.29
N ASN A 367 26.57 -22.17 17.53
CA ASN A 367 25.23 -21.96 18.07
C ASN A 367 24.79 -23.18 18.87
N ILE A 368 24.94 -23.12 20.19
CA ILE A 368 24.56 -24.23 21.08
C ILE A 368 23.08 -24.10 21.50
N PRO A 369 22.21 -25.08 21.21
CA PRO A 369 20.81 -25.03 21.62
C PRO A 369 20.67 -24.91 23.14
N PRO A 370 19.72 -24.11 23.66
CA PRO A 370 19.53 -23.94 25.09
C PRO A 370 19.17 -25.25 25.81
N PRO A 371 19.61 -25.43 27.08
CA PRO A 371 19.25 -26.60 27.88
C PRO A 371 17.75 -26.59 28.20
N GLY A 372 17.06 -27.69 27.91
CA GLY A 372 15.61 -27.85 28.05
C GLY A 372 14.97 -28.54 26.85
N GLY A 373 15.51 -28.29 25.66
CA GLY A 373 15.17 -29.03 24.45
C GLY A 373 13.82 -28.69 23.82
N LYS A 374 13.65 -29.03 22.54
CA LYS A 374 12.37 -28.95 21.81
C LYS A 374 11.16 -29.50 22.60
N SER A 375 11.36 -30.61 23.31
CA SER A 375 10.30 -31.30 24.06
C SER A 375 9.65 -30.47 25.18
N GLU A 376 10.34 -29.46 25.72
CA GLU A 376 9.75 -28.58 26.75
C GLU A 376 8.68 -27.66 26.16
N ASN A 377 8.84 -27.24 24.90
CA ASN A 377 7.91 -26.33 24.22
C ASN A 377 6.80 -27.06 23.45
N GLU A 378 6.96 -28.34 23.10
CA GLU A 378 5.96 -29.11 22.35
C GLU A 378 4.56 -29.14 23.02
N GLY A 379 4.53 -29.37 24.34
CA GLY A 379 3.28 -29.41 25.11
C GLY A 379 2.56 -28.05 25.18
N PRO A 380 3.25 -26.98 25.64
CA PRO A 380 2.73 -25.62 25.62
C PRO A 380 2.29 -25.15 24.23
N LEU A 381 3.11 -25.38 23.20
CA LEU A 381 2.80 -25.02 21.82
C LEU A 381 1.52 -25.70 21.35
N ALA A 382 1.39 -27.03 21.53
CA ALA A 382 0.18 -27.76 21.16
C ALA A 382 -1.07 -27.34 21.97
N ALA A 383 -0.91 -26.88 23.21
CA ALA A 383 -2.00 -26.31 23.99
C ALA A 383 -2.44 -24.95 23.45
N LYS A 384 -1.48 -24.06 23.16
CA LYS A 384 -1.72 -22.72 22.62
C LYS A 384 -2.28 -22.74 21.20
N THR A 385 -1.80 -23.65 20.35
CA THR A 385 -2.37 -23.86 19.02
C THR A 385 -3.85 -24.24 19.10
N ARG A 386 -4.24 -25.17 19.98
CA ARG A 386 -5.65 -25.54 20.19
C ARG A 386 -6.49 -24.41 20.76
N GLU A 387 -5.92 -23.60 21.65
CA GLU A 387 -6.60 -22.40 22.18
C GLU A 387 -6.90 -21.41 21.05
N VAL A 388 -5.91 -21.10 20.21
CA VAL A 388 -6.07 -20.20 19.07
C VAL A 388 -7.09 -20.74 18.06
N GLU A 389 -7.01 -22.02 17.70
CA GLU A 389 -7.97 -22.68 16.81
C GLU A 389 -9.40 -22.55 17.34
N ALA A 390 -9.62 -22.82 18.63
CA ALA A 390 -10.94 -22.69 19.25
C ALA A 390 -11.46 -21.25 19.24
N LEU A 391 -10.59 -20.25 19.46
CA LEU A 391 -10.96 -18.83 19.37
C LEU A 391 -11.35 -18.44 17.94
N LEU A 392 -10.63 -18.94 16.93
CA LEU A 392 -10.93 -18.71 15.51
C LEU A 392 -12.24 -19.36 15.07
N GLU A 393 -12.48 -20.61 15.47
CA GLU A 393 -13.74 -21.31 15.18
C GLU A 393 -14.94 -20.58 15.78
N ASN A 394 -14.83 -20.11 17.02
CA ASN A 394 -15.87 -19.32 17.67
C ASN A 394 -16.09 -17.98 16.96
N ALA A 395 -15.01 -17.29 16.57
CA ALA A 395 -15.09 -16.04 15.84
C ALA A 395 -15.77 -16.21 14.47
N LEU A 396 -15.46 -17.30 13.76
CA LEU A 396 -16.11 -17.68 12.50
C LEU A 396 -17.59 -18.00 12.68
N ALA A 397 -17.94 -18.79 13.69
CA ALA A 397 -19.32 -19.12 13.98
C ALA A 397 -20.16 -17.86 14.23
N ARG A 398 -19.60 -16.86 14.91
CA ARG A 398 -20.23 -15.55 15.12
C ARG A 398 -20.33 -14.75 13.83
N GLY A 399 -19.27 -14.66 13.02
CA GLY A 399 -19.29 -13.85 11.78
C GLY A 399 -20.11 -14.45 10.64
N ASN A 400 -20.47 -15.73 10.74
CA ASN A 400 -21.45 -16.39 9.87
C ASN A 400 -22.90 -15.98 10.17
N ASP A 401 -23.16 -15.26 11.27
CA ASP A 401 -24.44 -14.59 11.52
C ASP A 401 -24.35 -13.12 11.06
N PRO A 402 -25.10 -12.71 10.01
CA PRO A 402 -25.05 -11.34 9.48
C PRO A 402 -25.49 -10.28 10.50
N ARG A 403 -26.36 -10.64 11.46
CA ARG A 403 -26.80 -9.74 12.52
C ARG A 403 -25.67 -9.49 13.52
N LEU A 404 -24.99 -10.55 13.97
CA LEU A 404 -23.86 -10.43 14.90
C LEU A 404 -22.68 -9.69 14.26
N ARG A 405 -22.42 -9.95 12.98
CA ARG A 405 -21.38 -9.24 12.23
C ARG A 405 -21.68 -7.74 12.14
N ALA A 406 -22.93 -7.36 11.83
CA ALA A 406 -23.35 -5.96 11.80
C ALA A 406 -23.26 -5.31 13.19
N GLU A 407 -23.66 -6.02 14.24
CA GLU A 407 -23.56 -5.58 15.64
C GLU A 407 -22.10 -5.28 16.03
N GLU A 408 -21.16 -6.17 15.68
CA GLU A 408 -19.75 -6.02 16.02
C GLU A 408 -19.09 -4.80 15.38
N VAL A 409 -19.52 -4.44 14.17
CA VAL A 409 -19.00 -3.25 13.46
C VAL A 409 -19.89 -2.01 13.60
N GLY A 410 -20.89 -2.05 14.50
CA GLY A 410 -21.77 -0.91 14.77
C GLY A 410 -22.67 -0.51 13.61
N ARG A 411 -22.92 -1.41 12.66
CA ARG A 411 -23.75 -1.18 11.47
C ARG A 411 -25.23 -1.49 11.79
N PRO A 412 -26.20 -0.66 11.35
CA PRO A 412 -27.61 -1.01 11.49
C PRO A 412 -27.93 -2.30 10.71
N TRP A 413 -28.80 -3.13 11.29
CA TRP A 413 -29.26 -4.38 10.70
C TRP A 413 -30.76 -4.57 10.87
N LYS A 414 -31.40 -5.12 9.84
CA LYS A 414 -32.82 -5.48 9.82
C LYS A 414 -32.99 -6.91 9.30
N ASP A 415 -34.12 -7.53 9.64
CA ASP A 415 -34.46 -8.86 9.14
C ASP A 415 -34.42 -8.90 7.60
N GLY A 416 -33.57 -9.77 7.06
CA GLY A 416 -33.33 -9.91 5.62
C GLY A 416 -32.07 -9.19 5.10
N ASP A 417 -31.40 -8.39 5.93
CA ASP A 417 -30.09 -7.83 5.59
C ASP A 417 -29.00 -8.91 5.61
N GLY A 418 -28.10 -8.85 4.63
CA GLY A 418 -26.95 -9.74 4.55
C GLY A 418 -25.72 -9.29 5.35
N PHE A 419 -24.60 -9.92 5.04
CA PHE A 419 -23.28 -9.64 5.61
C PHE A 419 -22.77 -8.25 5.27
#